data_AF-A0A212EHF8-F1
#
_entry.id   AF-A0A212EHF8-F1
#
_cell.length_a   1.000
_cell.length_b   1.000
_cell.length_c   1.000
_cell.angle_alpha   90.00
_cell.angle_beta   90.00
_cell.angle_gamma   90.00
#
_symmetry.space_group_name_H-M   'P 1'
#
loop_
_entity.id
_entity.type
_entity.pdbx_description
1 polymer ?
#
loop_
_entity_poly.entity_id
_entity_poly.type
_entity_poly.pdbx_seq_one_letter_code
_entity_poly.pdbx_strand_id
1 'polypeptide(L)'
;MAERRVCVVTFILLLSTFVNSKVFTRCQLTRELLKNHFHQKTFLSNWVCLIEQESDRNTSAHIVKTPRKQYYGLFQIGSEWCKEGKKGGKCDIACESLLDDDIRDDCACAYKIFENEGFKYWTKWETRCKGERLPDIEKCPDWQHPPRASPERMKRTLNRQRRRATLKLQVYKKNLIVYKK
;
A
#
# COMPACT_ATOMS: atom_id res chain seq x y z
N MET A 1 -22.11 52.90 11.33
CA MET A 1 -21.85 51.80 12.30
C MET A 1 -21.58 50.55 11.51
N ALA A 2 -20.42 49.96 11.80
CA ALA A 2 -19.79 48.88 11.09
C ALA A 2 -20.45 47.51 11.37
N GLU A 3 -20.31 46.61 10.39
CA GLU A 3 -20.15 45.16 10.55
C GLU A 3 -21.34 44.33 11.09
N ARG A 4 -21.84 43.46 10.23
CA ARG A 4 -21.82 42.00 10.48
C ARG A 4 -21.94 41.29 9.12
N ARG A 5 -20.86 41.35 8.34
CA ARG A 5 -20.63 40.30 7.36
C ARG A 5 -20.41 39.05 8.19
N VAL A 6 -21.42 38.19 8.25
CA VAL A 6 -21.23 36.82 8.72
C VAL A 6 -20.23 36.22 7.74
N CYS A 7 -18.96 36.30 8.08
CA CYS A 7 -17.91 35.51 7.48
C CYS A 7 -18.32 34.07 7.76
N VAL A 8 -19.08 33.48 6.84
CA VAL A 8 -19.11 32.05 6.65
C VAL A 8 -17.70 31.71 6.19
N VAL A 9 -16.77 31.69 7.16
CA VAL A 9 -15.53 30.95 7.07
C VAL A 9 -16.01 29.52 7.01
N THR A 10 -16.39 29.09 5.81
CA THR A 10 -16.46 27.68 5.46
C THR A 10 -15.08 27.15 5.82
N PHE A 11 -14.99 26.58 7.01
CA PHE A 11 -13.88 25.76 7.45
C PHE A 11 -13.95 24.50 6.57
N ILE A 12 -13.57 24.66 5.31
CA ILE A 12 -13.23 23.56 4.42
C ILE A 12 -11.97 23.01 5.05
N LEU A 13 -12.17 22.07 5.99
CA LEU A 13 -11.17 21.08 6.36
C LEU A 13 -10.81 20.36 5.06
N LEU A 14 -9.86 20.94 4.32
CA LEU A 14 -9.00 20.21 3.43
C LEU A 14 -8.38 19.13 4.31
N LEU A 15 -9.00 17.95 4.31
CA LEU A 15 -8.33 16.70 4.64
C LEU A 15 -7.26 16.53 3.58
N SER A 16 -6.17 17.28 3.72
CA SER A 16 -4.92 17.04 3.03
C SER A 16 -4.47 15.68 3.55
N THR A 17 -4.90 14.61 2.89
CA THR A 17 -4.29 13.30 3.04
C THR A 17 -2.84 13.54 2.68
N PHE A 18 -1.97 13.56 3.70
CA PHE A 18 -0.53 13.59 3.49
C PHE A 18 -0.20 12.32 2.70
N VAL A 19 -0.10 12.44 1.38
CA VAL A 19 0.47 11.40 0.55
C VAL A 19 1.96 11.47 0.84
N ASN A 20 2.41 10.70 1.84
CA ASN A 20 3.83 10.45 1.98
C ASN A 20 4.26 9.68 0.75
N SER A 21 5.31 10.18 0.09
CA SER A 21 5.96 9.50 -1.01
C SER A 21 7.20 8.82 -0.44
N LYS A 22 7.26 7.50 -0.56
CA LYS A 22 8.39 6.71 -0.10
C LYS A 22 9.06 6.02 -1.26
N VAL A 23 10.33 6.34 -1.45
CA VAL A 23 11.21 5.60 -2.35
C VAL A 23 12.02 4.61 -1.52
N PHE A 24 11.76 3.31 -1.71
CA PHE A 24 12.51 2.29 -1.00
C PHE A 24 13.90 2.10 -1.61
N THR A 25 14.90 1.86 -0.76
CA THR A 25 16.11 1.15 -1.21
C THR A 25 15.78 -0.32 -1.52
N ARG A 26 16.58 -0.99 -2.34
CA ARG A 26 16.40 -2.42 -2.68
C ARG A 26 16.21 -3.32 -1.46
N CYS A 27 17.04 -3.16 -0.41
CA CYS A 27 16.93 -3.99 0.78
C CYS A 27 15.75 -3.61 1.68
N GLN A 28 15.39 -2.32 1.77
CA GLN A 28 14.17 -1.94 2.46
C GLN A 28 12.94 -2.53 1.76
N LEU A 29 12.89 -2.47 0.42
CA LEU A 29 11.84 -3.09 -0.38
C LEU A 29 11.77 -4.60 -0.13
N THR A 30 12.90 -5.30 -0.27
CA THR A 30 13.00 -6.75 -0.03
C THR A 30 12.46 -7.10 1.37
N ARG A 31 12.84 -6.34 2.39
CA ARG A 31 12.31 -6.53 3.76
C ARG A 31 10.81 -6.31 3.83
N GLU A 32 10.27 -5.25 3.24
CA GLU A 32 8.83 -4.99 3.29
C GLU A 32 8.04 -6.07 2.53
N LEU A 33 8.51 -6.55 1.38
CA LEU A 33 7.88 -7.67 0.68
C LEU A 33 7.90 -8.96 1.53
N LEU A 34 9.01 -9.27 2.21
CA LEU A 34 9.09 -10.40 3.14
C LEU A 34 8.13 -10.27 4.32
N LYS A 35 8.01 -9.06 4.90
CA LYS A 35 7.08 -8.79 6.01
C LYS A 35 5.62 -8.94 5.61
N ASN A 36 5.28 -8.59 4.38
CA ASN A 36 3.94 -8.76 3.82
C ASN A 36 3.68 -10.18 3.32
N HIS A 37 4.54 -11.13 3.72
CA HIS A 37 4.44 -12.54 3.36
C HIS A 37 4.38 -12.76 1.86
N PHE A 38 4.98 -11.92 1.04
CA PHE A 38 4.81 -12.02 -0.41
C PHE A 38 5.30 -13.40 -0.89
N HIS A 39 4.33 -14.26 -1.20
CA HIS A 39 4.46 -15.72 -1.10
C HIS A 39 5.15 -16.27 -2.34
N GLN A 40 6.48 -16.25 -2.30
CA GLN A 40 7.42 -17.27 -2.77
C GLN A 40 8.81 -16.62 -2.75
N LYS A 41 9.68 -17.06 -1.82
CA LYS A 41 11.11 -16.68 -1.84
C LYS A 41 11.71 -16.87 -3.24
N THR A 42 11.25 -17.91 -3.94
CA THR A 42 11.63 -18.28 -5.31
C THR A 42 11.49 -17.14 -6.31
N PHE A 43 10.48 -16.27 -6.17
CA PHE A 43 10.23 -15.18 -7.11
C PHE A 43 10.59 -13.80 -6.56
N LEU A 44 11.14 -13.69 -5.36
CA LEU A 44 11.34 -12.37 -4.75
C LEU A 44 12.27 -11.47 -5.58
N SER A 45 13.34 -12.01 -6.16
CA SER A 45 14.21 -11.24 -7.05
C SER A 45 13.50 -10.79 -8.33
N ASN A 46 12.54 -11.58 -8.85
CA ASN A 46 11.71 -11.17 -9.99
C ASN A 46 10.82 -9.98 -9.62
N TRP A 47 10.20 -10.04 -8.44
CA TRP A 47 9.36 -8.95 -7.93
C TRP A 47 10.14 -7.67 -7.65
N VAL A 48 11.34 -7.79 -7.06
CA VAL A 48 12.22 -6.64 -6.86
C VAL A 48 12.64 -6.05 -8.21
N CYS A 49 12.99 -6.87 -9.20
CA CYS A 49 13.30 -6.39 -10.55
C CYS A 49 12.09 -5.66 -11.17
N LEU A 50 10.91 -6.26 -11.13
CA LEU A 50 9.66 -5.68 -11.63
C LEU A 50 9.45 -4.28 -11.06
N ILE A 51 9.49 -4.14 -9.73
CA ILE A 51 9.26 -2.86 -9.05
C ILE A 51 10.32 -1.83 -9.41
N GLU A 52 11.60 -2.23 -9.49
CA GLU A 52 12.68 -1.34 -9.91
C GLU A 52 12.48 -0.83 -11.34
N GLN A 53 12.00 -1.66 -12.26
CA GLN A 53 11.75 -1.26 -13.65
C GLN A 53 10.46 -0.45 -13.80
N GLU A 54 9.43 -0.76 -13.03
CA GLU A 54 8.11 -0.14 -13.16
C GLU A 54 8.04 1.25 -12.51
N SER A 55 8.51 1.39 -11.26
CA SER A 55 8.29 2.57 -10.43
C SER A 55 9.57 3.16 -9.80
N ASP A 56 10.75 2.57 -10.05
CA ASP A 56 11.99 2.86 -9.31
C ASP A 56 11.79 2.79 -7.78
N ARG A 57 10.94 1.84 -7.34
CA ARG A 57 10.64 1.58 -5.92
C ARG A 57 9.92 2.74 -5.21
N ASN A 58 9.26 3.62 -5.96
CA ASN A 58 8.47 4.73 -5.43
C ASN A 58 7.01 4.31 -5.19
N THR A 59 6.54 4.38 -3.95
CA THR A 59 5.15 4.03 -3.56
C THR A 59 4.11 4.96 -4.15
N SER A 60 4.44 6.23 -4.39
CA SER A 60 3.51 7.21 -4.94
C SER A 60 3.63 7.36 -6.46
N ALA A 61 4.24 6.38 -7.16
CA ALA A 61 4.41 6.43 -8.60
C ALA A 61 3.04 6.35 -9.31
N HIS A 62 2.73 7.35 -10.12
CA HIS A 62 1.47 7.42 -10.85
C HIS A 62 1.73 7.79 -12.31
N ILE A 63 1.29 6.95 -13.23
CA ILE A 63 1.46 7.16 -14.67
C ILE A 63 0.08 7.24 -15.32
N VAL A 64 -0.18 8.37 -15.96
CA VAL A 64 -1.38 8.58 -16.79
C VAL A 64 -1.01 8.40 -18.25
N LYS A 65 -1.43 7.29 -18.88
CA LYS A 65 -1.30 7.13 -20.34
C LYS A 65 -2.49 7.77 -21.06
N THR A 66 -3.70 7.52 -20.57
CA THR A 66 -4.94 8.17 -21.01
C THR A 66 -5.89 8.30 -19.81
N PRO A 67 -6.97 9.10 -19.90
CA PRO A 67 -7.94 9.20 -18.81
C PRO A 67 -8.55 7.86 -18.36
N ARG A 68 -8.58 6.85 -19.25
CA ARG A 68 -9.10 5.50 -18.96
C ARG A 68 -8.01 4.45 -18.72
N LYS A 69 -6.74 4.83 -18.82
CA LYS A 69 -5.59 3.92 -18.70
C LYS A 69 -4.51 4.60 -17.87
N GLN A 70 -4.61 4.37 -16.57
CA GLN A 70 -3.71 4.89 -15.57
C GLN A 70 -3.08 3.73 -14.79
N TYR A 71 -1.91 3.96 -14.20
CA TYR A 71 -1.16 2.97 -13.43
C TYR A 71 -0.70 3.55 -12.11
N TYR A 72 -0.86 2.78 -11.03
CA TYR A 72 -0.70 3.27 -9.67
C TYR A 72 0.32 2.43 -8.90
N GLY A 73 1.08 3.13 -8.08
CA GLY A 73 1.83 2.54 -7.00
C GLY A 73 3.10 1.81 -7.41
N LEU A 74 3.62 1.10 -6.42
CA LEU A 74 4.90 0.42 -6.48
C LEU A 74 4.98 -0.61 -7.63
N PHE A 75 3.88 -1.29 -7.89
CA PHE A 75 3.77 -2.31 -8.93
C PHE A 75 3.19 -1.78 -10.25
N GLN A 76 2.87 -0.49 -10.36
CA GLN A 76 2.20 0.09 -11.54
C GLN A 76 0.96 -0.71 -11.93
N ILE A 77 0.03 -0.87 -10.99
CA ILE A 77 -1.23 -1.60 -11.18
C ILE A 77 -2.19 -0.75 -12.01
N GLY A 78 -2.78 -1.31 -13.06
CA GLY A 78 -3.68 -0.60 -13.96
C GLY A 78 -5.05 -0.25 -13.36
N SER A 79 -5.66 0.81 -13.86
CA SER A 79 -7.00 1.31 -13.47
C SER A 79 -8.15 0.31 -13.65
N GLU A 80 -7.93 -0.83 -14.30
CA GLU A 80 -8.89 -1.95 -14.37
C GLU A 80 -8.92 -2.81 -13.08
N TRP A 81 -7.88 -2.73 -12.25
CA TRP A 81 -7.77 -3.50 -11.00
C TRP A 81 -8.26 -2.73 -9.78
N CYS A 82 -8.34 -1.41 -9.85
CA CYS A 82 -8.84 -0.54 -8.79
C CYS A 82 -9.95 0.38 -9.31
N LYS A 83 -10.51 1.24 -8.45
CA LYS A 83 -11.45 2.30 -8.85
C LYS A 83 -11.06 3.62 -8.18
N GLU A 84 -11.06 4.73 -8.91
CA GLU A 84 -10.78 6.05 -8.33
C GLU A 84 -11.95 6.51 -7.44
N GLY A 85 -11.62 7.15 -6.31
CA GLY A 85 -12.56 7.75 -5.36
C GLY A 85 -13.42 6.77 -4.54
N LYS A 86 -13.37 5.46 -4.82
CA LYS A 86 -14.11 4.43 -4.08
C LYS A 86 -13.53 3.04 -4.32
N LYS A 87 -13.92 2.05 -3.52
CA LYS A 87 -13.56 0.66 -3.79
C LYS A 87 -14.21 0.14 -5.09
N GLY A 88 -13.44 -0.66 -5.83
CA GLY A 88 -13.92 -1.36 -7.02
C GLY A 88 -12.76 -1.92 -7.85
N GLY A 89 -13.04 -2.23 -9.12
CA GLY A 89 -12.10 -2.93 -9.98
C GLY A 89 -11.92 -4.39 -9.56
N LYS A 90 -11.03 -5.12 -10.24
CA LYS A 90 -10.81 -6.55 -9.97
C LYS A 90 -10.24 -6.84 -8.57
N CYS A 91 -9.57 -5.89 -7.92
CA CYS A 91 -9.06 -6.03 -6.55
C CYS A 91 -9.99 -5.48 -5.47
N ASP A 92 -11.11 -4.83 -5.85
CA ASP A 92 -12.06 -4.19 -4.92
C ASP A 92 -11.40 -3.18 -3.95
N ILE A 93 -10.53 -2.33 -4.50
CA ILE A 93 -9.79 -1.29 -3.75
C ILE A 93 -9.93 0.08 -4.43
N ALA A 94 -9.69 1.14 -3.65
CA ALA A 94 -9.55 2.48 -4.20
C ALA A 94 -8.16 2.62 -4.83
N CYS A 95 -8.04 3.26 -6.00
CA CYS A 95 -6.73 3.41 -6.65
C CYS A 95 -5.75 4.25 -5.81
N GLU A 96 -6.28 5.15 -4.98
CA GLU A 96 -5.51 6.00 -4.07
C GLU A 96 -4.85 5.21 -2.94
N SER A 97 -5.38 4.03 -2.59
CA SER A 97 -4.76 3.15 -1.58
C SER A 97 -3.43 2.58 -2.07
N LEU A 98 -3.26 2.43 -3.39
CA LEU A 98 -2.01 1.98 -4.01
C LEU A 98 -0.91 3.07 -4.05
N LEU A 99 -1.21 4.30 -3.59
CA LEU A 99 -0.27 5.43 -3.66
C LEU A 99 0.30 5.81 -2.29
N ASP A 100 -0.03 5.05 -1.23
CA ASP A 100 0.46 5.29 0.12
C ASP A 100 1.68 4.42 0.48
N ASP A 101 2.26 4.64 1.66
CA ASP A 101 3.48 3.95 2.10
C ASP A 101 3.25 2.49 2.56
N ASP A 102 1.99 2.11 2.79
CA ASP A 102 1.57 0.82 3.33
C ASP A 102 1.24 -0.17 2.20
N ILE A 103 2.26 -0.87 1.72
CA ILE A 103 2.18 -1.71 0.53
C ILE A 103 1.37 -3.03 0.67
N ARG A 104 0.51 -3.16 1.70
CA ARG A 104 -0.20 -4.42 2.01
C ARG A 104 -1.23 -4.76 0.95
N ASP A 105 -2.07 -3.79 0.59
CA ASP A 105 -3.07 -3.93 -0.46
C ASP A 105 -2.43 -3.95 -1.86
N ASP A 106 -1.33 -3.23 -2.07
CA ASP A 106 -0.50 -3.35 -3.27
C ASP A 106 -0.04 -4.79 -3.48
N CYS A 107 0.57 -5.40 -2.45
CA CYS A 107 1.04 -6.78 -2.50
C CYS A 107 -0.13 -7.75 -2.77
N ALA A 108 -1.25 -7.59 -2.07
CA ALA A 108 -2.41 -8.45 -2.27
C ALA A 108 -2.96 -8.35 -3.71
N CYS A 109 -3.06 -7.14 -4.24
CA CYS A 109 -3.56 -6.93 -5.60
C CYS A 109 -2.56 -7.40 -6.66
N ALA A 110 -1.27 -7.08 -6.53
CA ALA A 110 -0.23 -7.56 -7.45
C ALA A 110 -0.14 -9.08 -7.47
N TYR A 111 -0.29 -9.76 -6.34
CA TYR A 111 -0.34 -11.22 -6.30
C TYR A 111 -1.55 -11.77 -7.06
N LYS A 112 -2.73 -11.18 -6.86
CA LYS A 112 -3.93 -11.55 -7.62
C LYS A 112 -3.75 -11.35 -9.13
N ILE A 113 -3.05 -10.30 -9.55
CA ILE A 113 -2.69 -10.09 -10.97
C ILE A 113 -1.78 -11.23 -11.44
N PHE A 114 -0.75 -11.58 -10.67
CA PHE A 114 0.15 -12.67 -11.00
C PHE A 114 -0.56 -14.03 -11.10
N GLU A 115 -1.52 -14.33 -10.22
CA GLU A 115 -2.31 -15.57 -10.32
C GLU A 115 -3.15 -15.63 -11.60
N ASN A 116 -3.68 -14.48 -12.05
CA ASN A 116 -4.56 -14.42 -13.23
C ASN A 116 -3.80 -14.30 -14.56
N GLU A 117 -2.73 -13.50 -14.57
CA GLU A 117 -2.05 -13.08 -15.80
C GLU A 117 -0.57 -13.45 -15.82
N GLY A 118 0.01 -13.82 -14.67
CA GLY A 118 1.45 -14.05 -14.53
C GLY A 118 2.26 -12.76 -14.68
N PHE A 119 3.58 -12.90 -14.70
CA PHE A 119 4.48 -11.74 -14.83
C PHE A 119 4.37 -10.99 -16.18
N LYS A 120 3.80 -11.60 -17.22
CA LYS A 120 3.60 -10.97 -18.55
C LYS A 120 2.65 -9.77 -18.52
N TYR A 121 1.88 -9.58 -17.44
CA TYR A 121 1.09 -8.35 -17.24
C TYR A 121 1.99 -7.10 -17.26
N TRP A 122 3.20 -7.21 -16.72
CA TRP A 122 4.17 -6.12 -16.66
C TRP A 122 5.15 -6.19 -17.83
N THR A 123 4.88 -5.42 -18.89
CA THR A 123 5.70 -5.40 -20.11
C THR A 123 7.17 -5.02 -19.83
N LYS A 124 7.44 -4.16 -18.85
CA LYS A 124 8.84 -3.83 -18.50
C LYS A 124 9.53 -5.00 -17.83
N TRP A 125 8.85 -5.77 -16.98
CA TRP A 125 9.43 -6.99 -16.43
C TRP A 125 9.74 -7.99 -17.55
N GLU A 126 8.84 -8.17 -18.52
CA GLU A 126 9.06 -9.11 -19.61
C GLU A 126 10.30 -8.76 -20.47
N THR A 127 10.57 -7.47 -20.65
CA THR A 127 11.68 -6.99 -21.48
C THR A 127 12.98 -6.73 -20.72
N ARG A 128 12.94 -6.57 -19.39
CA ARG A 128 14.10 -6.15 -18.57
C ARG A 128 14.49 -7.13 -17.46
N CYS A 129 13.63 -8.10 -17.15
CA CYS A 129 13.84 -9.03 -16.03
C CYS A 129 13.80 -10.49 -16.47
N LYS A 130 12.93 -10.85 -17.42
CA LYS A 130 12.77 -12.24 -17.87
C LYS A 130 14.04 -12.74 -18.58
N GLY A 131 14.67 -13.76 -18.02
CA GLY A 131 15.91 -14.34 -18.56
C GLY A 131 17.17 -13.51 -18.27
N GLU A 132 17.02 -12.39 -17.56
CA GLU A 132 18.12 -11.50 -17.21
C GLU A 132 18.71 -11.84 -15.83
N ARG A 133 19.88 -11.28 -15.54
CA ARG A 133 20.45 -11.35 -14.20
C ARG A 133 19.61 -10.51 -13.23
N LEU A 134 18.85 -11.19 -12.40
CA LEU A 134 17.98 -10.56 -11.40
C LEU A 134 18.79 -9.87 -10.28
N PRO A 135 18.18 -8.90 -9.57
CA PRO A 135 18.78 -8.27 -8.40
C PRO A 135 19.21 -9.29 -7.35
N ASP A 136 20.45 -9.14 -6.89
CA ASP A 136 21.02 -9.94 -5.82
C ASP A 136 20.51 -9.45 -4.46
N ILE A 137 19.38 -10.01 -4.04
CA ILE A 137 18.72 -9.71 -2.77
C ILE A 137 19.34 -10.47 -1.58
N GLU A 138 20.22 -11.44 -1.83
CA GLU A 138 20.82 -12.26 -0.77
C GLU A 138 21.83 -11.49 0.09
N LYS A 139 22.38 -10.42 -0.50
CA LYS A 139 23.22 -9.43 0.19
C LYS A 139 22.44 -8.56 1.19
N CYS A 140 21.11 -8.58 1.15
CA CYS A 140 20.33 -7.80 2.10
C CYS A 140 20.37 -8.46 3.50
N PRO A 141 20.70 -7.72 4.57
CA PRO A 141 20.79 -8.27 5.93
C PRO A 141 19.51 -9.00 6.38
N ASP A 142 18.36 -8.46 5.97
CA ASP A 142 17.02 -8.97 6.31
C ASP A 142 16.63 -10.23 5.50
N TRP A 143 17.36 -10.60 4.45
CA TRP A 143 17.13 -11.85 3.69
C TRP A 143 17.71 -13.08 4.42
N GLN A 144 18.88 -12.92 5.04
CA GLN A 144 19.53 -13.99 5.81
C GLN A 144 18.75 -14.32 7.09
N HIS A 145 18.07 -13.31 7.66
CA HIS A 145 17.22 -13.44 8.84
C HIS A 145 15.82 -12.86 8.59
N PRO A 146 14.98 -13.54 7.79
CA PRO A 146 13.64 -13.03 7.50
C PRO A 146 12.89 -12.83 8.81
N PRO A 147 12.16 -11.71 9.01
CA PRO A 147 11.40 -11.49 10.22
C PRO A 147 10.45 -12.67 10.42
N ARG A 148 10.73 -13.51 11.42
CA ARG A 148 9.76 -14.52 11.85
C ARG A 148 8.52 -13.75 12.29
N ALA A 149 7.43 -13.85 11.53
CA ALA A 149 6.11 -13.57 12.08
C ALA A 149 5.86 -14.63 13.16
N SER A 150 6.43 -14.41 14.35
CA SER A 150 6.15 -15.28 15.49
C SER A 150 4.64 -15.17 15.74
N PRO A 151 3.93 -16.30 15.87
CA PRO A 151 2.54 -16.31 16.32
C PRO A 151 2.33 -15.46 17.57
N GLU A 152 3.34 -15.32 18.42
CA GLU A 152 3.32 -14.48 19.63
C GLU A 152 3.33 -12.98 19.30
N ARG A 153 4.07 -12.55 18.27
CA ARG A 153 4.08 -11.15 17.82
C ARG A 153 2.72 -10.78 17.23
N MET A 154 2.12 -11.67 16.44
CA MET A 154 0.76 -11.47 15.91
C MET A 154 -0.28 -11.43 17.04
N LYS A 155 -0.23 -12.35 18.00
CA LYS A 155 -1.08 -12.33 19.21
C LYS A 155 -0.92 -11.02 20.00
N ARG A 156 0.31 -10.53 20.19
CA ARG A 156 0.57 -9.24 20.87
C ARG A 156 -0.05 -8.06 20.12
N THR A 157 0.08 -8.01 18.80
CA THR A 157 -0.53 -6.95 17.97
C THR A 157 -2.05 -6.99 18.03
N LEU A 158 -2.66 -8.17 17.88
CA LEU A 158 -4.11 -8.38 17.98
C LEU A 158 -4.64 -8.01 19.37
N ASN A 159 -3.93 -8.38 20.43
CA ASN A 159 -4.30 -8.00 21.80
C ASN A 159 -4.23 -6.49 22.00
N ARG A 160 -3.21 -5.82 21.44
CA ARG A 160 -3.09 -4.34 21.51
C ARG A 160 -4.21 -3.65 20.74
N GLN A 161 -4.60 -4.17 19.57
CA GLN A 161 -5.74 -3.66 18.79
C GLN A 161 -7.07 -3.87 19.53
N ARG A 162 -7.32 -5.05 20.09
CA ARG A 162 -8.51 -5.32 20.93
C ARG A 162 -8.59 -4.35 22.11
N ARG A 163 -7.50 -4.16 22.87
CA ARG A 163 -7.47 -3.21 24.00
C ARG A 163 -7.79 -1.79 23.56
N ARG A 164 -7.24 -1.32 22.44
CA ARG A 164 -7.55 -0.01 21.87
C ARG A 164 -9.03 0.12 21.47
N ALA A 165 -9.60 -0.91 20.85
CA ALA A 165 -11.01 -0.93 20.49
C ALA A 165 -11.92 -0.88 21.74
N THR A 166 -11.59 -1.67 22.78
CA THR A 166 -12.32 -1.64 24.06
C THR A 166 -12.26 -0.28 24.73
N LEU A 167 -11.08 0.34 24.81
CA LEU A 167 -10.92 1.70 25.35
C LEU A 167 -11.74 2.72 24.56
N LYS A 168 -11.72 2.64 23.23
CA LYS A 168 -12.50 3.53 22.36
C LYS A 168 -14.01 3.39 22.60
N LEU A 169 -14.50 2.16 22.77
CA LEU A 169 -15.89 1.86 23.14
C LEU A 169 -16.27 2.39 24.53
N GLN A 170 -15.38 2.28 25.52
CA GLN A 170 -15.61 2.81 26.87
C GLN A 170 -15.70 4.34 26.87
N VAL A 171 -14.79 5.01 26.16
CA VAL A 171 -14.83 6.47 25.99
C VAL A 171 -16.12 6.90 25.30
N TYR A 172 -16.51 6.21 24.22
CA TYR A 172 -17.76 6.50 23.52
C TYR A 172 -18.98 6.36 24.43
N LYS A 173 -19.09 5.27 25.20
CA LYS A 173 -20.19 5.07 26.16
C LYS A 173 -20.22 6.13 27.25
N LYS A 174 -19.06 6.52 27.80
CA LYS A 174 -18.95 7.57 28.81
C LYS A 174 -19.43 8.92 28.27
N ASN A 175 -19.01 9.29 27.06
CA ASN A 175 -19.45 10.52 26.41
C ASN A 175 -20.96 10.50 26.16
N LEU A 176 -21.53 9.37 25.73
CA LEU A 176 -22.98 9.25 25.50
C LEU A 176 -23.82 9.47 26.77
N ILE A 177 -23.31 9.06 27.94
CA ILE A 177 -23.96 9.29 29.24
C ILE A 177 -23.93 10.77 29.60
N VAL A 178 -22.85 11.48 29.28
CA VAL A 178 -22.74 12.93 29.51
C VAL A 178 -23.74 13.70 28.65
N TYR A 179 -23.91 13.33 27.38
CA TYR A 179 -24.88 14.00 26.48
C TYR A 179 -26.35 13.63 26.73
N LYS A 180 -26.63 12.70 27.65
CA LYS A 180 -27.99 12.30 28.05
C LYS A 180 -28.44 12.92 29.39
N LYS A 181 -27.63 13.79 29.99
CA LYS A 181 -27.99 14.65 31.14
C LYS A 181 -28.08 16.09 30.66
#